data_AF-A0A3L6QXG5-F1
#
_entry.id   AF-A0A3L6QXG5-F1
#
_cell.length_a   1.000
_cell.length_b   1.000
_cell.length_c   1.000
_cell.angle_alpha   90.00
_cell.angle_beta   90.00
_cell.angle_gamma   90.00
#
_symmetry.space_group_name_H-M   'P 1'
#
loop_
_entity.id
_entity.type
_entity.pdbx_description
1 polymer ?
#
loop_
_entity_poly.entity_id
_entity_poly.type
_entity_poly.pdbx_seq_one_letter_code
_entity_poly.pdbx_strand_id
1 'polypeptide(L)'
;MPRPRQAAPLPAPPPERGEMAEVVEADAEAEAEDQEERWARLLPELLSDVVRRVEASGCERWPARKDVVSCACVCRRWREAAVAVVRPPAESGKITFPSSLKQPGPRELPMQCFIKRNKKNSTFLLYLGFTNSPMDKGKFLMAARRFRRGPHTEYIISLDAEDLSQGSNAYMGKLR
;
A
#
# COMPACT_ATOMS: atom_id res chain seq x y z
N MET A 1 -44.35 -71.66 5.93
CA MET A 1 -43.62 -70.92 6.99
C MET A 1 -42.25 -70.57 6.42
N PRO A 2 -41.71 -69.33 6.36
CA PRO A 2 -42.15 -67.94 6.69
C PRO A 2 -42.40 -67.13 5.37
N ARG A 3 -42.77 -65.84 5.29
CA ARG A 3 -42.20 -64.58 5.82
C ARG A 3 -43.28 -63.48 5.93
N PRO A 4 -43.21 -62.59 6.93
CA PRO A 4 -44.15 -61.48 7.11
C PRO A 4 -43.87 -60.30 6.16
N ARG A 5 -44.96 -59.56 5.84
CA ARG A 5 -45.04 -58.41 4.92
C ARG A 5 -44.18 -57.23 5.40
N GLN A 6 -43.42 -56.64 4.47
CA GLN A 6 -42.71 -55.38 4.67
C GLN A 6 -43.70 -54.21 4.87
N ALA A 7 -43.42 -53.36 5.86
CA ALA A 7 -44.10 -52.08 6.08
C ALA A 7 -43.49 -51.00 5.18
N ALA A 8 -44.34 -50.15 4.60
CA ALA A 8 -43.92 -49.03 3.74
C ALA A 8 -43.35 -47.86 4.58
N PRO A 9 -42.39 -47.07 4.06
CA PRO A 9 -41.85 -45.91 4.77
C PRO A 9 -42.82 -44.71 4.73
N LEU A 10 -42.82 -43.92 5.81
CA LEU A 10 -43.60 -42.68 5.97
C LEU A 10 -43.10 -41.56 5.04
N PRO A 11 -43.98 -40.64 4.58
CA PRO A 11 -43.61 -39.54 3.70
C PRO A 11 -42.81 -38.44 4.43
N ALA A 12 -41.87 -37.83 3.71
CA ALA A 12 -40.99 -36.76 4.18
C ALA A 12 -41.74 -35.42 4.42
N PRO A 13 -41.26 -34.57 5.35
CA PRO A 13 -41.87 -33.26 5.61
C PRO A 13 -41.64 -32.27 4.45
N PRO A 14 -42.51 -31.27 4.28
CA PRO A 14 -42.42 -30.30 3.18
C PRO A 14 -41.22 -29.35 3.34
N PRO A 15 -40.71 -28.78 2.23
CA PRO A 15 -39.50 -27.96 2.24
C PRO A 15 -39.74 -26.62 2.94
N GLU A 16 -38.79 -26.24 3.80
CA GLU A 16 -38.75 -24.94 4.46
C GLU A 16 -38.59 -23.82 3.41
N ARG A 17 -39.40 -22.78 3.59
CA ARG A 17 -39.45 -21.57 2.78
C ARG A 17 -38.11 -20.85 2.94
N GLY A 18 -37.28 -20.88 1.89
CA GLY A 18 -36.00 -20.18 1.87
C GLY A 18 -36.17 -18.70 2.20
N GLU A 19 -35.59 -18.29 3.32
CA GLU A 19 -35.36 -16.89 3.68
C GLU A 19 -34.28 -16.38 2.73
N MET A 20 -34.71 -15.62 1.72
CA MET A 20 -33.80 -14.84 0.89
C MET A 20 -33.14 -13.79 1.78
N ALA A 21 -31.93 -14.09 2.24
CA ALA A 21 -31.06 -13.09 2.85
C ALA A 21 -30.81 -12.01 1.79
N GLU A 22 -31.46 -10.85 1.97
CA GLU A 22 -31.06 -9.62 1.31
C GLU A 22 -29.61 -9.37 1.69
N VAL A 23 -28.69 -9.63 0.76
CA VAL A 23 -27.34 -9.14 0.86
C VAL A 23 -27.44 -7.64 0.56
N VAL A 24 -27.68 -6.86 1.62
CA VAL A 24 -27.55 -5.41 1.55
C VAL A 24 -26.07 -5.15 1.33
N GLU A 25 -25.67 -4.98 0.07
CA GLU A 25 -24.40 -4.33 -0.22
C GLU A 25 -24.51 -2.91 0.31
N ALA A 26 -24.05 -2.72 1.55
CA ALA A 26 -23.88 -1.40 2.12
C ALA A 26 -22.88 -0.65 1.22
N ASP A 27 -23.33 0.47 0.65
CA ASP A 27 -22.53 1.37 -0.17
C ASP A 27 -21.24 1.75 0.58
N ALA A 28 -20.14 1.11 0.21
CA ALA A 28 -18.81 1.36 0.80
C ALA A 28 -18.37 2.82 0.61
N GLU A 29 -18.91 3.51 -0.40
CA GLU A 29 -18.66 4.93 -0.66
C GLU A 29 -19.36 5.83 0.37
N ALA A 30 -20.62 5.54 0.73
CA ALA A 30 -21.35 6.31 1.74
C ALA A 30 -20.75 6.12 3.14
N GLU A 31 -20.30 4.91 3.47
CA GLU A 31 -19.56 4.66 4.72
C GLU A 31 -18.19 5.34 4.74
N ALA A 32 -17.50 5.41 3.60
CA ALA A 32 -16.21 6.09 3.50
C ALA A 32 -16.35 7.61 3.66
N GLU A 33 -17.39 8.22 3.11
CA GLU A 33 -17.69 9.65 3.28
C GLU A 33 -18.03 10.00 4.74
N ASP A 34 -18.87 9.20 5.42
CA ASP A 34 -19.21 9.41 6.84
C ASP A 34 -17.97 9.23 7.75
N GLN A 35 -17.13 8.24 7.44
CA GLN A 35 -15.86 8.04 8.15
C GLN A 35 -14.87 9.20 7.88
N GLU A 36 -14.77 9.69 6.64
CA GLU A 36 -13.94 10.84 6.31
C GLU A 36 -14.34 12.07 7.13
N GLU A 37 -15.64 12.37 7.21
CA GLU A 37 -16.15 13.46 8.05
C GLU A 37 -15.81 13.26 9.53
N ARG A 38 -15.99 12.05 10.07
CA ARG A 38 -15.73 11.75 11.48
C ARG A 38 -14.27 11.92 11.85
N TRP A 39 -13.35 11.39 11.04
CA TRP A 39 -11.92 11.51 11.26
C TRP A 39 -11.39 12.91 10.98
N ALA A 40 -12.06 13.67 10.11
CA ALA A 40 -11.79 15.07 9.85
C ALA A 40 -12.29 16.01 10.95
N ARG A 41 -13.06 15.58 11.96
CA ARG A 41 -13.50 16.43 13.09
C ARG A 41 -12.49 16.49 14.26
N LEU A 42 -11.48 15.64 14.28
CA LEU A 42 -10.44 15.66 15.32
C LEU A 42 -9.62 16.96 15.29
N LEU A 43 -9.15 17.40 16.46
CA LEU A 43 -8.27 18.56 16.57
C LEU A 43 -6.91 18.30 15.89
N PRO A 44 -6.32 19.27 15.15
CA PRO A 44 -5.04 19.10 14.46
C PRO A 44 -3.89 18.62 15.35
N GLU A 45 -3.87 19.07 16.61
CA GLU A 45 -2.88 18.71 17.61
C GLU A 45 -2.99 17.23 17.95
N LEU A 46 -4.22 16.75 18.16
CA LEU A 46 -4.49 15.35 18.47
C LEU A 46 -4.17 14.44 17.27
N LEU A 47 -4.47 14.88 16.05
CA LEU A 47 -4.07 14.15 14.83
C LEU A 47 -2.55 13.98 14.77
N SER A 48 -1.82 15.07 14.98
CA SER A 48 -0.36 15.06 14.98
C SER A 48 0.20 14.18 16.10
N ASP A 49 -0.42 14.18 17.27
CA ASP A 49 -0.06 13.32 18.41
C ASP A 49 -0.25 11.83 18.10
N VAL A 50 -1.39 11.46 17.50
CA VAL A 50 -1.65 10.08 17.09
C VAL A 50 -0.61 9.63 16.07
N VAL A 51 -0.37 10.42 15.02
CA VAL A 51 0.64 10.09 14.01
C VAL A 51 2.04 9.99 14.64
N ARG A 52 2.43 10.91 15.54
CA ARG A 52 3.73 10.84 16.24
C ARG A 52 3.86 9.57 17.07
N ARG A 53 2.79 9.14 17.74
CA ARG A 53 2.78 7.87 18.46
C ARG A 53 2.91 6.68 17.52
N VAL A 54 2.19 6.69 16.39
CA VAL A 54 2.29 5.63 15.36
C VAL A 54 3.71 5.57 14.79
N GLU A 55 4.32 6.71 14.49
CA GLU A 55 5.69 6.78 14.01
C GLU A 55 6.70 6.27 15.04
N ALA A 56 6.53 6.62 16.32
CA ALA A 56 7.41 6.17 17.40
C ALA A 56 7.19 4.69 17.77
N SER A 57 5.96 4.18 17.65
CA SER A 57 5.63 2.78 17.93
C SER A 57 5.99 1.83 16.79
N GLY A 58 6.02 2.36 15.56
CA GLY A 58 6.46 1.60 14.40
C GLY A 58 7.93 1.23 14.58
N CYS A 59 8.24 -0.06 14.60
CA CYS A 59 9.63 -0.51 14.49
C CYS A 59 10.28 0.20 13.27
N GLU A 60 11.53 0.66 13.41
CA GLU A 60 12.29 1.35 12.35
C GLU A 60 12.40 0.56 11.03
N ARG A 61 11.97 -0.71 11.04
CA ARG A 61 12.00 -1.61 9.91
C ARG A 61 10.73 -1.55 9.06
N TRP A 62 10.90 -1.43 7.75
CA TRP A 62 9.85 -1.73 6.78
C TRP A 62 9.54 -3.24 6.75
N PRO A 63 8.27 -3.70 6.71
CA PRO A 63 7.04 -2.96 6.43
C PRO A 63 6.27 -2.48 7.66
N ALA A 64 6.77 -2.64 8.89
CA ALA A 64 6.05 -2.24 10.10
C ALA A 64 5.75 -0.73 10.12
N ARG A 65 6.64 0.10 9.55
CA ARG A 65 6.43 1.55 9.40
C ARG A 65 5.40 1.95 8.31
N LYS A 66 4.68 1.00 7.70
CA LYS A 66 3.63 1.30 6.70
C LYS A 66 2.43 2.02 7.32
N ASP A 67 2.21 1.87 8.63
CA ASP A 67 1.04 2.42 9.31
C ASP A 67 1.00 3.95 9.26
N VAL A 68 2.17 4.60 9.25
CA VAL A 68 2.29 6.05 9.04
C VAL A 68 1.78 6.46 7.65
N VAL A 69 2.01 5.62 6.63
CA VAL A 69 1.50 5.85 5.28
C VAL A 69 -0.01 5.63 5.25
N SER A 70 -0.51 4.60 5.94
CA SER A 70 -1.95 4.35 6.08
C SER A 70 -2.69 5.53 6.72
N CYS A 71 -2.11 6.16 7.75
CA CYS A 71 -2.66 7.38 8.35
C CYS A 71 -2.85 8.49 7.29
N ALA A 72 -1.88 8.67 6.39
CA ALA A 72 -1.96 9.71 5.35
C ALA A 72 -3.04 9.43 4.27
N CYS A 73 -3.58 8.21 4.23
CA CYS A 73 -4.63 7.81 3.31
C CYS A 73 -6.04 8.04 3.86
N VAL A 74 -6.21 8.38 5.15
CA VAL A 74 -7.53 8.53 5.78
C VAL A 74 -8.31 9.71 5.19
N CYS A 75 -7.74 10.92 5.24
CA CYS A 75 -8.29 12.11 4.59
C CYS A 75 -7.21 13.18 4.44
N ARG A 76 -7.55 14.32 3.81
CA ARG A 76 -6.60 15.42 3.59
C ARG A 76 -5.92 15.91 4.88
N ARG A 77 -6.68 16.09 5.97
CA ARG A 77 -6.14 16.60 7.24
C ARG A 77 -5.13 15.63 7.85
N TRP A 78 -5.40 14.32 7.80
CA TRP A 78 -4.48 13.31 8.28
C TRP A 78 -3.22 13.22 7.42
N ARG A 79 -3.33 13.40 6.10
CA ARG A 79 -2.19 13.50 5.19
C ARG A 79 -1.27 14.66 5.56
N GLU A 80 -1.82 15.84 5.79
CA GLU A 80 -1.06 17.03 6.18
C GLU A 80 -0.33 16.80 7.52
N ALA A 81 -1.02 16.23 8.52
CA ALA A 81 -0.42 15.85 9.79
C ALA A 81 0.71 14.81 9.61
N ALA A 82 0.49 13.78 8.80
CA ALA A 82 1.47 12.73 8.54
C ALA A 82 2.74 13.27 7.86
N VAL A 83 2.60 14.17 6.88
CA VAL A 83 3.74 14.82 6.22
C VAL A 83 4.50 15.72 7.19
N ALA A 84 3.80 16.48 8.03
CA ALA A 84 4.43 17.37 9.01
C ALA A 84 5.24 16.61 10.06
N VAL A 85 4.71 15.48 10.53
CA VAL A 85 5.32 14.63 11.56
C VAL A 85 6.56 13.90 11.06
N VAL A 86 6.49 13.32 9.87
CA VAL A 86 7.60 12.53 9.27
C VAL A 86 8.82 13.37 8.91
N ARG A 87 8.63 14.67 8.64
CA ARG A 87 9.64 15.63 8.15
C ARG A 87 10.29 15.22 6.80
N PRO A 88 10.94 16.16 6.09
CA PRO A 88 11.64 15.84 4.84
C PRO A 88 12.83 14.89 5.06
N PRO A 89 13.23 14.08 4.05
CA PRO A 89 14.39 13.19 4.16
C PRO A 89 15.69 13.89 4.56
N ALA A 90 15.85 15.16 4.19
CA ALA A 90 16.99 15.98 4.58
C ALA A 90 17.13 16.13 6.11
N GLU A 91 16.03 16.07 6.86
CA GLU A 91 16.02 16.17 8.32
C GLU A 91 15.81 14.81 8.99
N SER A 92 14.90 13.97 8.47
CA SER A 92 14.54 12.70 9.10
C SER A 92 15.42 11.53 8.71
N GLY A 93 16.15 11.64 7.58
CA GLY A 93 16.89 10.52 6.99
C GLY A 93 16.02 9.38 6.47
N LYS A 94 14.69 9.55 6.41
CA LYS A 94 13.73 8.50 6.07
C LYS A 94 12.91 8.88 4.84
N ILE A 95 12.73 7.93 3.91
CA ILE A 95 11.82 8.09 2.76
C ILE A 95 10.50 7.41 3.09
N THR A 96 9.48 8.18 3.47
CA THR A 96 8.16 7.65 3.87
C THR A 96 7.15 7.71 2.74
N PHE A 97 7.03 8.86 2.08
CA PHE A 97 6.07 9.08 1.01
C PHE A 97 6.74 9.04 -0.36
N PRO A 98 6.01 8.71 -1.44
CA PRO A 98 6.55 8.75 -2.80
C PRO A 98 7.06 10.13 -3.21
N SER A 99 6.41 11.20 -2.74
CA SER A 99 6.83 12.59 -3.00
C SER A 99 8.22 12.91 -2.44
N SER A 100 8.64 12.24 -1.36
CA SER A 100 9.95 12.41 -0.74
C SER A 100 11.11 11.96 -1.63
N LEU A 101 10.87 11.14 -2.67
CA LEU A 101 11.93 10.70 -3.61
C LEU A 101 12.53 11.84 -4.43
N LYS A 102 11.80 12.95 -4.59
CA LYS A 102 12.28 14.15 -5.30
C LYS A 102 12.93 15.17 -4.37
N GLN A 103 12.93 14.91 -3.06
CA GLN A 103 13.51 15.80 -2.07
C GLN A 103 15.00 15.50 -1.85
N PRO A 104 15.80 16.49 -1.42
CA PRO A 104 17.19 16.26 -1.04
C PRO A 104 17.31 15.22 0.09
N GLY A 105 18.34 14.39 0.01
CA GLY A 105 18.69 13.45 1.07
C GLY A 105 19.36 14.13 2.29
N PRO A 106 19.54 13.39 3.39
CA PRO A 106 20.32 13.83 4.55
C PRO A 106 21.76 14.19 4.17
N ARG A 107 22.37 15.16 4.86
CA ARG A 107 23.72 15.66 4.55
C ARG A 107 24.81 14.87 5.27
N GLU A 108 24.47 14.31 6.42
CA GLU A 108 25.40 13.74 7.38
C GLU A 108 25.65 12.25 7.12
N LEU A 109 24.60 11.51 6.74
CA LEU A 109 24.64 10.07 6.57
C LEU A 109 24.02 9.66 5.23
N PRO A 110 24.64 8.73 4.47
CA PRO A 110 24.08 8.29 3.21
C PRO A 110 22.84 7.41 3.41
N MET A 111 21.85 7.55 2.53
CA MET A 111 20.75 6.59 2.42
C MET A 111 21.21 5.40 1.56
N GLN A 112 21.20 4.20 2.14
CA GLN A 112 21.62 3.01 1.43
C GLN A 112 20.46 2.42 0.61
N CYS A 113 20.66 2.31 -0.69
CA CYS A 113 19.69 1.71 -1.61
C CYS A 113 20.33 0.56 -2.40
N PHE A 114 19.49 -0.36 -2.89
CA PHE A 114 19.93 -1.42 -3.78
C PHE A 114 18.97 -1.59 -4.96
N ILE A 115 19.50 -2.09 -6.08
CA ILE A 115 18.73 -2.30 -7.31
C ILE A 115 18.59 -3.80 -7.58
N LYS A 116 17.36 -4.28 -7.62
CA LYS A 116 17.03 -5.63 -8.07
C LYS A 116 16.68 -5.60 -9.55
N ARG A 117 17.43 -6.34 -10.36
CA ARG A 117 17.20 -6.42 -11.81
C ARG A 117 16.38 -7.66 -12.17
N ASN A 118 15.26 -7.46 -12.83
CA ASN A 118 14.53 -8.53 -13.51
C ASN A 118 14.92 -8.56 -15.00
N LYS A 119 15.66 -9.61 -15.38
CA LYS A 119 16.16 -9.76 -16.76
C LYS A 119 15.04 -10.09 -17.76
N LYS A 120 13.95 -10.73 -17.34
CA LYS A 120 12.87 -11.19 -18.23
C LYS A 120 12.12 -10.02 -18.86
N ASN A 121 11.81 -9.00 -18.07
CA ASN A 121 11.05 -7.82 -18.51
C ASN A 121 11.93 -6.56 -18.68
N SER A 122 13.25 -6.66 -18.49
CA SER A 122 14.18 -5.53 -18.48
C SER A 122 13.81 -4.43 -17.46
N THR A 123 13.24 -4.84 -16.33
CA THR A 123 12.86 -3.95 -15.23
C THR A 123 13.92 -3.93 -14.14
N PHE A 124 14.10 -2.75 -13.54
CA PHE A 124 14.99 -2.46 -12.44
C PHE A 124 14.13 -1.93 -11.31
N LEU A 125 14.22 -2.52 -10.12
CA LEU A 125 13.45 -2.12 -8.95
C LEU A 125 14.42 -1.56 -7.92
N LEU A 126 14.19 -0.32 -7.49
CA LEU A 126 14.96 0.37 -6.47
C LEU A 126 14.32 0.13 -5.10
N TYR A 127 15.15 -0.28 -4.15
CA TYR A 127 14.75 -0.47 -2.75
C TYR A 127 15.64 0.34 -1.82
N LEU A 128 15.05 0.90 -0.76
CA LEU A 128 15.75 1.43 0.40
C LEU A 128 16.11 0.27 1.35
N GLY A 129 17.38 0.15 1.71
CA GLY A 129 17.86 -0.83 2.68
C GLY A 129 17.75 -0.31 4.12
N PHE A 130 17.45 -1.20 5.07
CA PHE A 130 17.41 -0.89 6.50
C PHE A 130 18.52 -1.62 7.27
N THR A 131 19.12 -2.63 6.65
CA THR A 131 20.23 -3.42 7.19
C THR A 131 21.26 -3.68 6.09
N ASN A 132 22.53 -3.81 6.47
CA ASN A 132 23.62 -4.24 5.56
C ASN A 132 23.51 -5.73 5.15
N SER A 133 22.33 -6.33 5.26
CA SER A 133 22.07 -7.74 4.99
C SER A 133 21.63 -7.94 3.54
N PRO A 134 22.23 -8.89 2.79
CA PRO A 134 21.78 -9.24 1.44
C PRO A 134 20.39 -9.90 1.41
N MET A 135 19.84 -10.29 2.56
CA MET A 135 18.48 -10.82 2.70
C MET A 135 17.44 -9.74 3.04
N ASP A 136 17.85 -8.47 3.14
CA ASP A 136 16.91 -7.41 3.41
C ASP A 136 15.95 -7.23 2.23
N LYS A 137 14.64 -7.34 2.50
CA LYS A 137 13.62 -7.09 1.49
C LYS A 137 13.53 -5.60 1.16
N GLY A 138 14.00 -4.73 2.07
CA GLY A 138 13.99 -3.29 1.91
C GLY A 138 12.60 -2.70 1.71
N LYS A 139 12.53 -1.38 1.51
CA LYS A 139 11.31 -0.68 1.11
C LYS A 139 11.40 -0.40 -0.38
N PHE A 140 10.41 -0.85 -1.14
CA PHE A 140 10.29 -0.49 -2.55
C PHE A 140 10.11 1.03 -2.69
N LEU A 141 10.86 1.64 -3.60
CA LEU A 141 10.80 3.07 -3.89
C LEU A 141 10.21 3.35 -5.26
N MET A 142 10.75 2.70 -6.30
CA MET A 142 10.39 2.96 -7.69
C MET A 142 10.89 1.84 -8.60
N ALA A 143 10.26 1.71 -9.76
CA ALA A 143 10.67 0.82 -10.83
C ALA A 143 11.07 1.62 -12.07
N ALA A 144 12.02 1.08 -12.82
CA ALA A 144 12.41 1.58 -14.12
C ALA A 144 12.42 0.44 -15.13
N ARG A 145 11.83 0.64 -16.30
CA ARG A 145 11.85 -0.34 -17.39
C ARG A 145 12.63 0.17 -18.57
N ARG A 146 13.61 -0.62 -19.00
CA ARG A 146 14.45 -0.31 -20.15
C ARG A 146 13.77 -0.68 -21.45
N PHE A 147 13.75 0.24 -22.39
CA PHE A 147 13.28 0.06 -23.76
C PHE A 147 14.36 0.50 -24.75
N ARG A 148 14.35 -0.11 -25.95
CA ARG A 148 15.20 0.34 -27.06
C ARG A 148 14.35 1.15 -28.02
N ARG A 149 14.82 2.35 -28.38
CA ARG A 149 14.20 3.20 -29.39
C ARG A 149 15.25 3.52 -30.45
N GLY A 150 15.26 2.70 -31.51
CA GLY A 150 16.33 2.73 -32.52
C GLY A 150 17.69 2.44 -31.87
N PRO A 151 18.73 3.29 -32.06
CA PRO A 151 20.03 3.10 -31.44
C PRO A 151 20.08 3.51 -29.96
N HIS A 152 19.07 4.24 -29.46
CA HIS A 152 19.06 4.76 -28.10
C HIS A 152 18.40 3.79 -27.12
N THR A 153 18.89 3.80 -25.88
CA THR A 153 18.26 3.10 -24.76
C THR A 153 17.55 4.13 -23.90
N GLU A 154 16.27 3.91 -23.65
CA GLU A 154 15.45 4.79 -22.82
C GLU A 154 14.89 4.02 -21.63
N TYR A 155 14.58 4.73 -20.55
CA TYR A 155 13.96 4.15 -19.37
C TYR A 155 12.69 4.90 -19.00
N ILE A 156 11.59 4.16 -18.81
CA ILE A 156 10.38 4.69 -18.19
C ILE A 156 10.50 4.43 -16.69
N ILE A 157 10.23 5.45 -15.88
CA ILE A 157 10.36 5.42 -14.43
C ILE A 157 8.97 5.58 -13.82
N SER A 158 8.60 4.70 -12.88
CA SER A 158 7.30 4.65 -12.20
C SER A 158 7.43 4.38 -10.71
N LEU A 159 6.48 4.86 -9.92
CA LEU A 159 6.29 4.54 -8.50
C LEU A 159 5.63 3.17 -8.28
N ASP A 160 5.11 2.57 -9.35
CA ASP A 160 4.50 1.24 -9.33
C ASP A 160 5.37 0.26 -10.14
N ALA A 161 5.62 -0.91 -9.58
CA ALA A 161 6.39 -1.96 -10.24
C ALA A 161 5.60 -2.67 -11.35
N GLU A 162 4.27 -2.70 -11.22
CA GLU A 162 3.37 -3.40 -12.14
C GLU A 162 2.83 -2.46 -13.22
N ASP A 163 2.74 -1.15 -12.94
CA ASP A 163 2.32 -0.13 -13.91
C ASP A 163 3.47 0.77 -14.36
N LEU A 164 4.04 0.42 -15.53
CA LEU A 164 5.17 1.11 -16.17
C LEU A 164 4.73 1.89 -17.41
N SER A 165 3.48 2.34 -17.46
CA SER A 165 2.94 3.13 -18.56
C SER A 165 3.17 4.64 -18.35
N GLN A 166 3.32 5.42 -19.44
CA GLN A 166 3.48 6.88 -19.34
C GLN A 166 2.18 7.60 -18.95
N GLY A 167 1.03 6.97 -19.17
CA GLY A 167 -0.29 7.52 -18.79
C GLY A 167 -0.69 7.20 -17.36
N SER A 168 0.11 6.43 -16.62
CA SER A 168 -0.17 6.08 -15.23
C SER A 168 -0.03 7.27 -14.30
N ASN A 169 -0.87 7.32 -13.26
CA ASN A 169 -0.68 8.22 -12.12
C ASN A 169 0.63 7.95 -11.36
N ALA A 170 1.21 6.75 -11.50
CA ALA A 170 2.48 6.37 -10.89
C ALA A 170 3.70 6.81 -11.73
N TYR A 171 3.50 7.28 -12.97
CA TYR A 171 4.59 7.70 -13.85
C TYR A 171 5.37 8.86 -13.26
N MET A 172 6.69 8.68 -13.09
CA MET A 172 7.58 9.71 -12.56
C MET A 172 8.34 10.46 -13.64
N GLY A 173 8.60 9.82 -14.77
CA GLY A 173 9.41 10.42 -15.83
C GLY A 173 10.14 9.41 -16.71
N LYS A 174 11.04 9.94 -17.52
CA LYS A 174 11.80 9.18 -18.52
C LYS A 174 13.27 9.60 -18.51
N LEU A 175 14.17 8.63 -18.61
CA LEU A 175 15.60 8.83 -18.81
C LEU A 175 15.97 8.49 -20.27
N ARG A 176 16.80 9.34 -20.89
CA ARG A 176 17.32 9.21 -22.25
C ARG A 176 18.85 9.22 -22.21
#